data_AF-A0A7W6HUZ7-F1
#
_entry.id   AF-A0A7W6HUZ7-F1
#
_cell.length_a   1.000
_cell.length_b   1.000
_cell.length_c   1.000
_cell.angle_alpha   90.00
_cell.angle_beta   90.00
_cell.angle_gamma   90.00
#
_symmetry.space_group_name_H-M   'P 1'
#
loop_
_entity.id
_entity.type
_entity.pdbx_description
1 polymer ?
#
loop_
_entity_poly.entity_id
_entity_poly.type
_entity_poly.pdbx_seq_one_letter_code
_entity_poly.pdbx_strand_id
1 'polypeptide(L)'
;MKPLYIACCIILGIALLPITGGFYTLVRIAITIGAVIAAFQNSSNGINIWSIMFGIVAILFNPIIPVYLHDKGAWMMIDIIAMILFIIQIVRNKE
;
A
#
# COMPACT_ATOMS: atom_id res chain seq x y z
N MET A 1 -4.58 -10.74 -10.76
CA MET A 1 -4.10 -9.84 -9.67
C MET A 1 -4.32 -8.34 -9.91
N LYS A 2 -4.48 -7.87 -11.16
CA LYS A 2 -4.78 -6.45 -11.44
C LYS A 2 -5.93 -5.86 -10.60
N PRO A 3 -7.05 -6.56 -10.34
CA PRO A 3 -8.14 -6.01 -9.54
C PRO A 3 -7.72 -5.64 -8.10
N LEU A 4 -6.85 -6.44 -7.47
CA LEU A 4 -6.32 -6.14 -6.14
C LEU A 4 -5.56 -4.81 -6.14
N TYR A 5 -4.62 -4.67 -7.08
CA TYR A 5 -3.79 -3.46 -7.17
C TYR A 5 -4.63 -2.23 -7.51
N ILE A 6 -5.64 -2.36 -8.39
CA ILE A 6 -6.58 -1.28 -8.70
C ILE A 6 -7.38 -0.88 -7.46
N ALA A 7 -7.88 -1.84 -6.69
CA ALA A 7 -8.59 -1.57 -5.44
C ALA A 7 -7.70 -0.83 -4.44
N CYS A 8 -6.44 -1.26 -4.26
CA CYS A 8 -5.46 -0.56 -3.41
C CYS A 8 -5.20 0.87 -3.89
N CYS A 9 -5.08 1.10 -5.20
CA CYS A 9 -4.92 2.44 -5.77
C CYS A 9 -6.13 3.34 -5.48
N ILE A 10 -7.36 2.83 -5.64
CA ILE A 10 -8.58 3.59 -5.35
C ILE A 10 -8.64 3.95 -3.86
N ILE A 11 -8.33 3.01 -2.98
CA ILE A 11 -8.33 3.23 -1.52
C ILE A 11 -7.28 4.28 -1.12
N LEU A 12 -6.07 4.20 -1.68
CA LEU A 12 -5.04 5.23 -1.46
C LEU A 12 -5.43 6.57 -2.06
N GLY A 13 -6.10 6.60 -3.22
CA GLY A 13 -6.62 7.82 -3.83
C GLY A 13 -7.66 8.51 -2.95
N ILE A 14 -8.55 7.71 -2.34
CA ILE A 14 -9.50 8.18 -1.32
C ILE A 14 -8.74 8.72 -0.11
N ALA A 15 -7.66 8.07 0.33
CA ALA A 15 -6.84 8.49 1.47
C ALA A 15 -6.19 9.88 1.30
N LEU A 16 -5.97 10.35 0.06
CA LEU A 16 -5.45 11.69 -0.23
C LEU A 16 -6.46 12.81 0.03
N LEU A 17 -7.75 12.50 0.09
CA LEU A 17 -8.77 13.46 0.50
C LEU A 17 -8.54 13.85 1.97
N PRO A 18 -9.10 14.99 2.45
CA PRO A 18 -8.98 15.38 3.85
C PRO A 18 -9.83 14.47 4.76
N ILE A 19 -9.44 13.20 4.88
CA ILE A 19 -10.03 12.22 5.77
C ILE A 19 -9.50 12.48 7.17
N THR A 20 -10.40 12.46 8.15
CA THR A 20 -10.08 12.58 9.58
C THR A 20 -10.63 11.37 10.33
N GLY A 21 -9.96 10.98 11.42
CA GLY A 21 -10.45 9.95 12.34
C GLY A 21 -10.35 8.51 11.83
N GLY A 22 -11.30 7.67 12.27
CA GLY A 22 -11.23 6.20 12.16
C GLY A 22 -11.23 5.62 10.75
N PHE A 23 -11.62 6.40 9.73
CA PHE A 23 -11.55 5.97 8.33
C PHE A 23 -10.12 5.69 7.86
N TYR A 24 -9.12 6.40 8.39
CA TYR A 24 -7.72 6.14 8.03
C TYR A 24 -7.22 4.79 8.57
N THR A 25 -7.81 4.27 9.65
CA THR A 25 -7.51 2.92 10.13
C THR A 25 -7.98 1.85 9.13
N LEU A 26 -9.12 2.06 8.45
CA LEU A 26 -9.59 1.16 7.41
C LEU A 26 -8.66 1.17 6.19
N VAL A 27 -8.15 2.33 5.80
CA VAL A 27 -7.12 2.47 4.76
C VAL A 27 -5.89 1.63 5.14
N ARG A 28 -5.38 1.82 6.36
CA ARG A 28 -4.23 1.06 6.89
C ARG A 28 -4.45 -0.45 6.81
N ILE A 29 -5.59 -0.95 7.27
CA ILE A 29 -5.93 -2.38 7.21
C ILE A 29 -5.93 -2.87 5.75
N ALA A 30 -6.67 -2.20 4.86
CA ALA A 30 -6.82 -2.62 3.48
C ALA A 30 -5.49 -2.62 2.72
N ILE A 31 -4.67 -1.56 2.91
CA ILE A 31 -3.37 -1.44 2.24
C ILE A 31 -2.35 -2.42 2.83
N THR A 32 -2.40 -2.71 4.13
CA THR A 32 -1.57 -3.76 4.73
C THR A 32 -1.88 -5.12 4.09
N ILE A 33 -3.16 -5.50 4.00
CA ILE A 33 -3.57 -6.77 3.38
C ILE A 33 -3.13 -6.82 1.91
N GLY A 34 -3.40 -5.76 1.16
CA GLY A 34 -3.00 -5.67 -0.25
C GLY A 34 -1.49 -5.78 -0.45
N ALA A 35 -0.71 -5.10 0.40
CA ALA A 35 0.75 -5.12 0.35
C ALA A 35 1.32 -6.49 0.74
N VAL A 36 0.76 -7.17 1.75
CA VAL A 36 1.18 -8.53 2.13
C VAL A 36 0.95 -9.50 0.98
N ILE A 37 -0.24 -9.48 0.36
CA ILE A 37 -0.56 -10.32 -0.80
C ILE A 37 0.38 -10.00 -1.98
N ALA A 38 0.62 -8.71 -2.25
CA ALA A 38 1.55 -8.27 -3.29
C ALA A 38 2.99 -8.76 -3.03
N ALA A 39 3.45 -8.73 -1.77
CA ALA A 39 4.77 -9.18 -1.38
C ALA A 39 4.95 -10.69 -1.63
N PHE A 40 3.98 -11.50 -1.16
CA PHE A 40 3.97 -12.95 -1.38
C PHE A 40 3.94 -13.32 -2.85
N GLN A 41 3.12 -12.63 -3.65
CA GLN A 41 3.02 -12.91 -5.07
C GLN A 41 4.32 -12.61 -5.80
N ASN A 42 4.99 -11.51 -5.45
CA ASN A 42 6.27 -11.17 -6.05
C ASN A 42 7.39 -12.09 -5.57
N SER A 43 7.21 -12.84 -4.48
CA SER A 43 8.24 -13.74 -3.95
C SER A 43 8.15 -15.18 -4.46
N SER A 44 7.27 -15.46 -5.43
CA SER A 44 7.03 -16.84 -5.91
C SER A 44 8.29 -17.53 -6.45
N ASN A 45 9.24 -16.76 -6.99
CA ASN A 45 10.53 -17.24 -7.49
C ASN A 45 11.71 -16.81 -6.58
N GLY A 46 11.44 -16.57 -5.29
CA GLY A 46 12.39 -16.05 -4.32
C GLY A 46 12.19 -14.56 -4.00
N ILE A 47 12.83 -14.08 -2.93
CA ILE A 47 12.72 -12.69 -2.48
C ILE A 47 13.37 -11.78 -3.51
N ASN A 48 12.57 -10.93 -4.15
CA ASN A 48 13.04 -9.90 -5.07
C ASN A 48 12.78 -8.49 -4.51
N ILE A 49 13.26 -7.48 -5.24
CA ILE A 49 13.12 -6.08 -4.85
C ILE A 49 11.64 -5.68 -4.63
N TRP A 50 10.71 -6.23 -5.41
CA TRP A 50 9.29 -5.90 -5.30
C TRP A 50 8.66 -6.49 -4.05
N SER A 51 9.02 -7.73 -3.69
CA SER A 51 8.60 -8.32 -2.41
C SER A 51 9.10 -7.51 -1.23
N ILE A 52 10.34 -7.02 -1.27
CA ILE A 52 10.90 -6.17 -0.21
C ILE A 52 10.15 -4.84 -0.13
N MET A 53 9.92 -4.18 -1.26
CA MET A 53 9.19 -2.90 -1.30
C MET A 53 7.77 -3.03 -0.74
N PHE A 54 7.02 -4.08 -1.13
CA PHE A 54 5.69 -4.31 -0.57
C PHE A 54 5.72 -4.77 0.89
N GLY A 55 6.78 -5.45 1.33
CA GLY A 55 7.00 -5.72 2.75
C GLY A 55 7.16 -4.44 3.57
N ILE A 56 7.90 -3.45 3.05
CA ILE A 56 8.04 -2.13 3.68
C ILE A 56 6.68 -1.41 3.73
N VAL A 57 5.92 -1.43 2.63
CA VAL A 57 4.56 -0.86 2.60
C VAL A 57 3.67 -1.54 3.64
N ALA A 58 3.70 -2.87 3.75
CA ALA A 58 2.92 -3.60 4.75
C ALA A 58 3.28 -3.18 6.19
N ILE A 59 4.57 -2.96 6.47
CA ILE A 59 5.02 -2.48 7.79
C ILE A 59 4.56 -1.06 8.06
N LEU A 60 4.70 -0.14 7.09
CA LEU A 60 4.31 1.26 7.25
C LEU A 60 2.81 1.41 7.52
N PHE A 61 1.98 0.67 6.76
CA PHE A 61 0.52 0.75 6.87
C PHE A 61 -0.05 -0.15 7.98
N ASN A 62 0.76 -0.96 8.66
CA ASN A 62 0.28 -1.92 9.65
C ASN A 62 -0.53 -1.23 10.78
N PRO A 63 -1.81 -1.57 10.98
CA PRO A 63 -2.64 -0.98 12.02
C PRO A 63 -2.28 -1.48 13.44
N ILE A 64 -1.60 -2.62 13.57
CA ILE A 64 -1.25 -3.22 14.87
C ILE A 64 -0.08 -2.45 15.51
N ILE A 65 0.88 -2.05 14.69
CA ILE A 65 2.06 -1.27 15.11
C ILE A 65 2.04 0.04 14.33
N PRO A 66 1.19 1.00 14.73
CA PRO A 66 1.03 2.25 14.00
C PRO A 66 2.30 3.10 14.08
N VAL A 67 2.80 3.50 12.92
CA VAL A 67 3.88 4.49 12.81
C VAL A 67 3.29 5.89 12.94
N TYR A 68 3.78 6.68 13.89
CA TYR A 68 3.33 8.05 14.12
C TYR A 68 4.37 9.06 13.61
N LEU A 69 4.16 9.57 12.40
CA LEU A 69 4.99 10.64 11.82
C LEU A 69 4.60 12.04 12.35
N HIS A 70 3.43 12.18 12.99
CA HIS A 70 2.83 13.45 13.44
C HIS A 70 2.70 14.56 12.36
N ASP A 71 3.03 14.24 11.12
CA ASP A 71 2.94 15.11 9.95
C ASP A 71 2.00 14.48 8.91
N LYS A 72 0.90 15.17 8.63
CA LYS A 72 -0.09 14.73 7.64
C LYS A 72 0.45 14.82 6.21
N GLY A 73 1.31 15.79 5.91
CA GLY A 73 1.96 15.94 4.61
C GLY A 73 2.93 14.79 4.34
N ALA A 74 3.68 14.36 5.36
CA ALA A 74 4.55 13.19 5.25
C ALA A 74 3.76 11.91 4.92
N TRP A 75 2.63 11.68 5.60
CA TRP A 75 1.74 10.55 5.29
C TRP A 75 1.15 10.62 3.89
N MET A 76 0.75 11.82 3.43
CA MET A 76 0.26 12.01 2.07
C MET A 76 1.32 11.64 1.02
N MET A 77 2.59 11.98 1.24
CA MET A 77 3.68 11.54 0.37
C MET A 77 3.85 10.02 0.36
N ILE A 78 3.76 9.36 1.52
CA ILE A 78 3.83 7.91 1.64
C ILE A 78 2.66 7.25 0.89
N ASP A 79 1.44 7.76 1.04
CA ASP A 79 0.25 7.26 0.35
C ASP A 79 0.42 7.35 -1.18
N ILE A 80 0.96 8.47 -1.68
CA ILE A 80 1.27 8.67 -3.11
C ILE A 80 2.33 7.66 -3.57
N ILE A 81 3.42 7.48 -2.83
CA ILE A 81 4.49 6.53 -3.18
C ILE A 81 3.92 5.11 -3.24
N ALA A 82 3.16 4.69 -2.23
CA ALA A 82 2.51 3.38 -2.21
C ALA A 82 1.58 3.19 -3.41
N MET A 83 0.80 4.22 -3.76
CA MET A 83 -0.11 4.19 -4.92
C MET A 83 0.66 4.00 -6.22
N ILE A 84 1.77 4.71 -6.42
CA ILE A 84 2.65 4.56 -7.59
C ILE A 84 3.18 3.12 -7.67
N LEU A 85 3.59 2.51 -6.55
CA LEU A 85 4.05 1.12 -6.54
C LEU A 85 2.97 0.15 -7.02
N PHE A 86 1.73 0.31 -6.56
CA PHE A 86 0.60 -0.49 -7.03
C PHE A 86 0.30 -0.25 -8.52
N ILE A 87 0.38 1.00 -9.01
CA ILE A 87 0.23 1.32 -10.44
C ILE A 87 1.28 0.61 -11.29
N ILE A 88 2.55 0.63 -10.87
CA ILE A 88 3.63 -0.06 -11.58
C ILE A 88 3.35 -1.57 -11.65
N GLN A 89 2.78 -2.17 -10.60
CA GLN A 89 2.38 -3.58 -10.64
C GLN A 89 1.23 -3.86 -11.60
N ILE A 90 0.27 -2.94 -11.75
CA ILE A 90 -0.81 -3.08 -12.74
C ILE A 90 -0.23 -3.12 -14.15
N VAL A 91 0.72 -2.23 -14.44
CA VAL A 91 1.35 -2.12 -15.77
C VAL A 91 2.32 -3.26 -16.02
N ARG A 92 3.08 -3.72 -15.02
CA ARG A 92 4.03 -4.82 -15.17
C ARG A 92 3.33 -6.17 -15.26
N ASN A 93 2.27 -6.37 -14.48
CA ASN A 93 1.49 -7.60 -14.51
C ASN A 93 0.55 -7.58 -15.71
N LYS A 94 1.11 -7.41 -16.91
CA LYS A 94 0.47 -7.73 -18.17
C LYS A 94 0.29 -9.24 -18.18
N GLU A 95 -0.96 -9.69 -18.06
CA GLU A 95 -1.36 -10.88 -18.80
C GLU A 95 -0.88 -10.76 -20.25
#